data_AF-A0A3D9ZBT8-F1
#
_entry.id   AF-A0A3D9ZBT8-F1
#
_cell.length_a   1.000
_cell.length_b   1.000
_cell.length_c   1.000
_cell.angle_alpha   90.00
_cell.angle_beta   90.00
_cell.angle_gamma   90.00
#
_symmetry.space_group_name_H-M   'P 1'
#
loop_
_entity.id
_entity.type
_entity.pdbx_description
1 polymer ?
#
loop_
_entity_poly.entity_id
_entity_poly.type
_entity_poly.pdbx_seq_one_letter_code
_entity_poly.pdbx_strand_id
1 'polypeptide(L)'
;MSSTTPTWEIAGNQSPHGDDYLTMMCEHVRVALSARLDGEDPPTPAAEIDAHTATCADCRAWLAQAQRLDLVVRATPASPAPDLTVRVLTAVGADQRRREGEPDGRRQVLRIAVGVLAIAQLISAVPVLLGPEGALGAHATREMACFDIALAVGFALAALRPERARALVPVAFVLALCLAVTSAIDVLNAQTAVLHEIGHLAAVAQAAALWALGRGQQRTAPLAPATAAGRG
;
A
#
# COMPACT_ATOMS: atom_id res chain seq x y z
N MET A 1 -40.73 -28.78 -4.75
CA MET A 1 -39.43 -28.16 -4.47
C MET A 1 -38.72 -27.95 -5.80
N SER A 2 -38.79 -26.73 -6.34
CA SER A 2 -38.07 -26.36 -7.56
C SER A 2 -37.59 -24.92 -7.37
N SER A 3 -36.32 -24.81 -6.99
CA SER A 3 -35.62 -23.55 -6.77
C SER A 3 -35.37 -22.84 -8.09
N THR A 4 -35.96 -21.67 -8.27
CA THR A 4 -35.64 -20.73 -9.34
C THR A 4 -34.54 -19.80 -8.84
N THR A 5 -33.30 -20.04 -9.23
CA THR A 5 -32.20 -19.07 -9.04
C THR A 5 -32.22 -18.07 -10.19
N PRO A 6 -32.33 -16.75 -9.93
CA PRO A 6 -32.14 -15.75 -10.97
C PRO A 6 -30.66 -15.65 -11.33
N THR A 7 -30.32 -16.02 -12.56
CA THR A 7 -29.01 -15.75 -13.17
C THR A 7 -28.94 -14.26 -13.48
N TRP A 8 -28.20 -13.51 -12.66
CA TRP A 8 -27.72 -12.20 -13.06
C TRP A 8 -26.57 -12.45 -14.05
N GLU A 9 -26.85 -12.40 -15.34
CA GLU A 9 -25.78 -12.15 -16.31
C GLU A 9 -25.37 -10.68 -16.15
N ILE A 10 -24.20 -10.42 -15.56
CA ILE A 10 -23.51 -9.14 -15.79
C ILE A 10 -23.05 -9.19 -17.24
N ALA A 11 -23.95 -8.78 -18.14
CA ALA A 11 -23.55 -8.25 -19.43
C ALA A 11 -22.80 -6.95 -19.12
N GLY A 12 -21.47 -6.98 -19.18
CA GLY A 12 -20.67 -5.76 -19.14
C GLY A 12 -21.14 -4.82 -20.27
N ASN A 13 -21.04 -3.50 -20.07
CA ASN A 13 -21.40 -2.48 -21.07
C ASN A 13 -20.43 -2.44 -22.28
N GLN A 14 -19.78 -3.55 -22.57
CA GLN A 14 -18.74 -3.69 -23.59
C GLN A 14 -19.34 -4.55 -24.70
N SER A 15 -19.57 -3.99 -25.88
CA SER A 15 -19.83 -4.80 -27.07
C SER A 15 -18.53 -5.51 -27.45
N PRO A 16 -18.53 -6.82 -27.76
CA PRO A 16 -17.35 -7.49 -28.27
C PRO A 16 -17.09 -6.94 -29.69
N HIS A 17 -16.12 -6.04 -29.82
CA HIS A 17 -15.68 -5.54 -31.11
C HIS A 17 -14.40 -6.29 -31.52
N GLY A 18 -14.44 -6.86 -32.73
CA GLY A 18 -13.37 -7.65 -33.32
C GLY A 18 -12.06 -6.87 -33.49
N ASP A 19 -10.99 -7.65 -33.53
CA ASP A 19 -9.58 -7.29 -33.59
C ASP A 19 -9.21 -6.19 -34.62
N ASP A 20 -8.68 -5.04 -34.16
CA ASP A 20 -8.28 -3.88 -35.00
C ASP A 20 -6.94 -3.23 -34.56
N TYR A 21 -5.86 -4.01 -34.45
CA TYR A 21 -4.52 -3.51 -34.05
C TYR A 21 -3.82 -2.57 -35.08
N LEU A 22 -4.53 -2.03 -36.07
CA LEU A 22 -4.01 -1.10 -37.08
C LEU A 22 -4.82 0.20 -37.23
N THR A 23 -5.85 0.41 -36.41
CA THR A 23 -6.56 1.70 -36.34
C THR A 23 -6.56 2.23 -34.92
N MET A 24 -6.44 3.55 -34.77
CA MET A 24 -6.45 4.18 -33.46
C MET A 24 -7.75 3.82 -32.72
N MET A 25 -7.63 3.08 -31.62
CA MET A 25 -8.77 2.61 -30.84
C MET A 25 -9.59 3.79 -30.31
N CYS A 26 -10.92 3.69 -30.40
CA CYS A 26 -11.86 4.71 -29.90
C CYS A 26 -11.57 5.11 -28.44
N GLU A 27 -11.04 4.19 -27.62
CA GLU A 27 -10.65 4.44 -26.23
C GLU A 27 -9.58 5.54 -26.10
N HIS A 28 -8.52 5.48 -26.91
CA HIS A 28 -7.43 6.46 -26.89
C HIS A 28 -7.93 7.83 -27.34
N VAL A 29 -8.80 7.86 -28.34
CA VAL A 29 -9.42 9.10 -28.84
C VAL A 29 -10.30 9.72 -27.76
N ARG A 30 -11.10 8.94 -27.04
CA ARG A 30 -11.95 9.45 -25.95
C ARG A 30 -11.14 10.01 -24.79
N VAL A 31 -10.03 9.35 -24.42
CA VAL A 31 -9.10 9.88 -23.39
C VAL A 31 -8.50 11.21 -23.85
N ALA A 32 -8.01 11.28 -25.08
CA ALA A 32 -7.44 12.50 -25.64
C ALA A 32 -8.47 13.64 -25.77
N LEU A 33 -9.72 13.33 -26.14
CA LEU A 33 -10.82 14.28 -26.16
C LEU A 33 -11.21 14.77 -24.75
N SER A 34 -11.17 13.90 -23.74
CA SER A 34 -11.38 14.30 -22.34
C SER A 34 -10.33 15.29 -21.89
N ALA A 35 -9.05 14.98 -22.10
CA ALA A 35 -7.93 15.87 -21.77
C ALA A 35 -8.12 17.27 -22.41
N ARG A 36 -8.53 17.32 -23.69
CA ARG A 36 -8.86 18.59 -24.37
C ARG A 36 -10.00 19.36 -23.70
N LEU A 37 -11.06 18.68 -23.24
CA LEU A 37 -12.18 19.33 -22.55
C LEU A 37 -11.77 19.90 -21.19
N ASP A 38 -10.84 19.23 -20.51
CA ASP A 38 -10.28 19.66 -19.23
C ASP A 38 -9.20 20.76 -19.38
N GLY A 39 -8.80 21.08 -20.63
CA GLY A 39 -7.75 22.06 -20.93
C GLY A 39 -6.32 21.51 -20.76
N GLU A 40 -6.17 20.19 -20.68
CA GLU A 40 -4.91 19.48 -20.59
C GLU A 40 -4.33 19.17 -21.99
N ASP A 41 -3.01 18.95 -22.08
CA ASP A 41 -2.34 18.59 -23.33
C ASP A 41 -2.57 17.08 -23.64
N PRO A 42 -3.27 16.72 -24.72
CA PRO A 42 -3.57 15.33 -25.01
C PRO A 42 -2.31 14.57 -25.45
N PRO A 43 -2.16 13.29 -25.08
CA PRO A 43 -1.04 12.46 -25.52
C PRO A 43 -1.09 12.11 -27.01
N THR A 44 -2.23 12.33 -27.67
CA THR A 44 -2.44 12.08 -29.10
C THR A 44 -2.36 13.40 -29.88
N PRO A 45 -1.62 13.44 -31.02
CA PRO A 45 -1.60 14.59 -31.90
C PRO A 45 -2.98 15.05 -32.36
N ALA A 46 -3.14 16.35 -32.51
CA ALA A 46 -4.43 16.94 -32.79
C ALA A 46 -5.08 16.44 -34.09
N ALA A 47 -4.26 16.31 -35.14
CA ALA A 47 -4.71 15.86 -36.45
C ALA A 47 -5.26 14.42 -36.44
N GLU A 48 -4.75 13.54 -35.58
CA GLU A 48 -5.21 12.16 -35.47
C GLU A 48 -6.57 12.06 -34.78
N ILE A 49 -6.77 12.85 -33.72
CA ILE A 49 -8.06 12.98 -33.03
C ILE A 49 -9.11 13.51 -34.01
N ASP A 50 -8.77 14.54 -34.78
CA ASP A 50 -9.68 15.18 -35.73
C ASP A 50 -10.01 14.25 -36.90
N ALA A 51 -9.02 13.51 -37.42
CA ALA A 51 -9.22 12.51 -38.47
C ALA A 51 -10.14 11.37 -38.00
N HIS A 52 -9.96 10.87 -36.77
CA HIS A 52 -10.82 9.81 -36.23
C HIS A 52 -12.24 10.32 -35.96
N THR A 53 -12.39 11.51 -35.39
CA THR A 53 -13.73 12.09 -35.15
C THR A 53 -14.45 12.47 -36.44
N ALA A 54 -13.73 12.69 -37.55
CA ALA A 54 -14.35 12.88 -38.87
C ALA A 54 -15.02 11.60 -39.40
N THR A 55 -14.52 10.40 -39.06
CA THR A 55 -15.03 9.13 -39.59
C THR A 55 -15.88 8.35 -38.59
N CYS A 56 -15.56 8.41 -37.29
CA CYS A 56 -16.21 7.64 -36.24
C CYS A 56 -17.43 8.37 -35.64
N ALA A 57 -18.64 7.84 -35.90
CA ALA A 57 -19.89 8.39 -35.36
C ALA A 57 -19.98 8.28 -33.83
N ASP A 58 -19.46 7.19 -33.26
CA ASP A 58 -19.52 6.95 -31.80
C ASP A 58 -18.66 7.95 -31.02
N CYS A 59 -17.46 8.27 -31.51
CA CYS A 59 -16.60 9.29 -30.90
C CYS A 59 -17.20 10.69 -31.02
N ARG A 60 -17.90 11.02 -32.12
CA ARG A 60 -18.66 12.28 -32.23
C ARG A 60 -19.83 12.34 -31.25
N ALA A 61 -20.59 11.26 -31.13
CA ALA A 61 -21.72 11.19 -30.21
C ALA A 61 -21.26 11.31 -28.75
N TRP A 62 -20.16 10.62 -28.41
CA TRP A 62 -19.52 10.72 -27.10
C TRP A 62 -19.06 12.15 -26.80
N LEU A 63 -18.36 12.82 -27.73
CA LEU A 63 -17.88 14.19 -27.55
C LEU A 63 -19.04 15.17 -27.33
N ALA A 64 -20.12 15.05 -28.13
CA ALA A 64 -21.29 15.91 -27.97
C ALA A 64 -21.99 15.69 -26.61
N GLN A 65 -22.01 14.46 -26.10
CA GLN A 65 -22.53 14.17 -24.76
C GLN A 65 -21.64 14.76 -23.66
N ALA A 66 -20.32 14.63 -23.79
CA ALA A 66 -19.36 15.18 -22.83
C ALA A 66 -19.45 16.72 -22.77
N GLN A 67 -19.53 17.39 -23.92
CA GLN A 67 -19.71 18.84 -24.00
C GLN A 67 -21.03 19.31 -23.36
N ARG A 68 -22.13 18.57 -23.56
CA ARG A 68 -23.40 18.88 -22.88
C ARG A 68 -23.27 18.77 -21.37
N LEU A 69 -22.59 17.74 -20.87
CA LEU A 69 -22.37 17.57 -19.43
C LEU A 69 -21.49 18.68 -18.86
N ASP A 70 -20.39 19.02 -19.53
CA ASP A 70 -19.50 20.12 -19.12
C ASP A 70 -20.27 21.45 -19.02
N LEU A 71 -21.12 21.76 -20.00
CA LEU A 71 -21.98 22.94 -19.95
C LEU A 71 -22.96 22.92 -18.78
N VAL A 72 -23.62 21.79 -18.51
CA VAL A 72 -24.54 21.65 -17.36
C VAL A 72 -23.80 21.82 -16.05
N VAL A 73 -22.63 21.19 -15.89
CA VAL A 73 -21.81 21.28 -14.68
C VAL A 73 -21.33 22.72 -14.45
N ARG A 74 -20.84 23.39 -15.50
CA ARG A 74 -20.38 24.79 -15.40
C ARG A 74 -21.53 25.78 -15.14
N ALA A 75 -22.70 25.53 -15.71
CA ALA A 75 -23.87 26.38 -15.52
C ALA A 75 -24.58 26.13 -14.18
N THR A 76 -24.32 24.99 -13.52
CA THR A 76 -24.92 24.68 -12.22
C THR A 76 -24.24 25.53 -11.15
N PRO A 77 -24.95 26.51 -10.54
CA PRO A 77 -24.38 27.29 -9.46
C PRO A 77 -24.05 26.33 -8.30
N ALA A 78 -22.80 26.36 -7.84
CA ALA A 78 -22.43 25.66 -6.63
C ALA A 78 -23.29 26.22 -5.48
N SER A 79 -24.03 25.34 -4.81
CA SER A 79 -24.67 25.70 -3.55
C SER A 79 -23.61 26.29 -2.63
N PRO A 80 -23.87 27.39 -1.90
CA PRO A 80 -22.88 27.98 -1.00
C PRO A 80 -22.42 26.92 -0.02
N ALA A 81 -21.21 26.41 -0.24
CA ALA A 81 -20.60 25.44 0.64
C ALA A 81 -20.23 26.17 1.94
N PRO A 82 -20.40 25.54 3.11
CA PRO A 82 -19.95 26.13 4.36
C PRO A 82 -18.45 26.42 4.26
N ASP A 83 -18.00 27.60 4.71
CA ASP A 83 -16.58 27.92 4.73
C ASP A 83 -15.85 26.96 5.68
N LEU A 84 -15.09 26.03 5.09
CA LEU A 84 -14.29 25.06 5.81
C LEU A 84 -12.87 25.56 6.08
N THR A 85 -12.50 26.75 5.61
CA THR A 85 -11.11 27.26 5.67
C THR A 85 -10.59 27.23 7.09
N VAL A 86 -11.35 27.79 8.05
CA VAL A 86 -10.97 27.80 9.46
C VAL A 86 -10.86 26.38 10.02
N ARG A 87 -11.79 25.48 9.68
CA ARG A 87 -11.77 24.08 10.13
C ARG A 87 -10.57 23.30 9.58
N VAL A 88 -10.22 23.53 8.32
CA VAL A 88 -9.07 22.89 7.67
C VAL A 88 -7.77 23.42 8.26
N LEU A 89 -7.60 24.75 8.36
CA LEU A 89 -6.40 25.35 8.92
C LEU A 89 -6.19 24.98 10.39
N THR A 90 -7.26 24.90 11.19
CA THR A 90 -7.18 24.44 12.58
C THR A 90 -6.81 22.97 12.68
N ALA A 91 -7.36 22.10 11.82
CA ALA A 91 -6.99 20.69 11.76
C ALA A 91 -5.53 20.49 11.33
N VAL A 92 -5.06 21.23 10.31
CA VAL A 92 -3.67 21.19 9.84
C VAL A 92 -2.72 21.66 10.95
N GLY A 93 -3.02 22.78 11.61
CA GLY A 93 -2.20 23.26 12.73
C GLY A 93 -2.19 22.31 13.93
N ALA A 94 -3.30 21.61 14.20
CA ALA A 94 -3.35 20.58 15.24
C ALA A 94 -2.52 19.34 14.87
N ASP A 95 -2.50 18.93 13.60
CA ASP A 95 -1.67 17.84 13.09
C ASP A 95 -0.18 18.20 13.17
N GLN A 96 0.20 19.43 12.79
CA GLN A 96 1.58 19.93 12.91
C GLN A 96 2.06 19.91 14.37
N ARG A 97 1.29 20.47 15.31
CA ARG A 97 1.63 20.46 16.74
C ARG A 97 1.76 19.05 17.32
N ARG A 98 0.97 18.08 16.82
CA ARG A 98 1.09 16.67 17.22
C ARG A 98 2.38 16.03 16.69
N ARG A 99 2.75 16.32 15.44
CA ARG A 99 4.01 15.85 14.84
C ARG A 99 5.23 16.43 15.54
N GLU A 100 5.18 17.70 15.92
CA GLU A 100 6.23 18.39 16.68
C GLU A 100 6.34 17.88 18.14
N GLY A 101 5.21 17.50 18.75
CA GLY A 101 5.15 16.98 20.11
C GLY A 101 5.49 15.49 20.24
N GLU A 102 5.59 14.75 19.14
CA GLU A 102 6.05 13.36 19.15
C GLU A 102 7.59 13.40 19.13
N PRO A 103 8.29 12.97 20.20
CA PRO A 103 9.74 13.15 20.27
C PRO A 103 10.38 12.39 19.12
N ASP A 104 10.90 13.13 18.14
CA ASP A 104 11.62 12.62 16.96
C ASP A 104 12.69 11.59 17.37
N GLY A 105 13.30 11.83 18.54
CA GLY A 105 14.22 10.90 19.21
C GLY A 105 13.66 9.50 19.45
N ARG A 106 12.39 9.33 19.84
CA ARG A 106 11.81 7.98 20.05
C ARG A 106 11.69 7.22 18.72
N ARG A 107 11.29 7.92 17.65
CA ARG A 107 11.21 7.34 16.30
C ARG A 107 12.59 7.00 15.76
N GLN A 108 13.56 7.89 15.96
CA GLN A 108 14.96 7.68 15.63
C GLN A 108 15.54 6.46 16.37
N VAL A 109 15.33 6.38 17.69
CA VAL A 109 15.78 5.27 18.54
C VAL A 109 15.17 3.95 18.08
N LEU A 110 13.86 3.91 17.78
CA LEU A 110 13.22 2.70 17.25
C LEU A 110 13.78 2.29 15.88
N ARG A 111 14.08 3.24 14.98
CA ARG A 111 14.71 2.94 13.69
C ARG A 111 16.12 2.40 13.86
N ILE A 112 16.92 3.03 14.72
CA ILE A 112 18.27 2.58 15.05
C ILE A 112 18.21 1.18 15.67
N ALA A 113 17.29 0.94 16.61
CA ALA A 113 17.12 -0.36 17.24
C ALA A 113 16.77 -1.45 16.21
N VAL A 114 15.80 -1.21 15.32
CA VAL A 114 15.45 -2.17 14.24
C VAL A 114 16.64 -2.40 13.30
N GLY A 115 17.36 -1.34 12.93
CA GLY A 115 18.53 -1.44 12.06
C GLY A 115 19.68 -2.25 12.70
N VAL A 116 20.00 -1.97 13.96
CA VAL A 116 21.03 -2.71 14.72
C VAL A 116 20.68 -4.19 14.82
N LEU A 117 19.41 -4.50 15.10
CA LEU A 117 18.97 -5.88 15.28
C LEU A 117 18.96 -6.66 13.96
N ALA A 118 18.54 -6.02 12.87
CA ALA A 118 18.66 -6.58 11.53
C ALA A 118 20.12 -6.85 11.12
N ILE A 119 21.05 -5.95 11.46
CA ILE A 119 22.48 -6.16 11.22
C ILE A 119 23.00 -7.33 12.06
N ALA A 120 22.62 -7.41 13.34
CA ALA A 120 23.01 -8.52 14.20
C ALA A 120 22.51 -9.87 13.66
N GLN A 121 21.26 -9.93 13.18
CA GLN A 121 20.68 -11.10 12.52
C GLN A 121 21.47 -11.49 11.27
N LEU A 122 21.83 -10.52 10.42
CA LEU A 122 22.65 -10.76 9.23
C LEU A 122 24.04 -11.31 9.59
N ILE A 123 24.72 -10.73 10.59
CA ILE A 123 26.02 -11.21 11.08
C ILE A 123 25.92 -12.64 11.60
N SER A 124 24.79 -13.01 12.18
CA SER A 124 24.54 -14.35 12.73
C SER A 124 24.25 -15.39 11.64
N ALA A 125 23.51 -15.01 10.60
CA ALA A 125 23.09 -15.92 9.53
C ALA A 125 24.18 -16.21 8.49
N VAL A 126 25.06 -15.24 8.20
CA VAL A 126 26.10 -15.36 7.16
C VAL A 126 27.08 -16.53 7.43
N PRO A 127 27.61 -16.74 8.66
CA PRO A 127 28.47 -17.87 8.96
C PRO A 127 27.76 -19.23 8.80
N VAL A 128 26.45 -19.29 9.09
CA VAL A 128 25.63 -20.51 8.92
C VAL A 128 25.48 -20.85 7.43
N LEU A 129 25.37 -19.83 6.57
CA LEU A 129 25.32 -20.01 5.12
C LEU A 129 26.66 -20.50 4.55
N LEU A 130 27.78 -19.95 5.04
CA LEU A 130 29.14 -20.18 4.53
C LEU A 130 29.90 -21.33 5.24
N GLY A 131 29.31 -21.90 6.30
CA GLY A 131 29.95 -22.93 7.12
C GLY A 131 30.17 -24.25 6.38
N PRO A 132 31.13 -25.08 6.84
CA PRO A 132 31.46 -26.36 6.23
C PRO A 132 30.27 -27.34 6.28
N GLU A 133 30.03 -28.05 5.18
CA GLU A 133 28.95 -29.04 5.10
C GLU A 133 29.29 -30.28 5.92
N GLY A 134 28.59 -30.46 7.04
CA GLY A 134 28.71 -31.66 7.86
C GLY A 134 27.35 -32.04 8.44
N ALA A 135 26.85 -33.22 8.05
CA ALA A 135 25.63 -33.92 8.51
C ALA A 135 24.33 -33.75 7.67
N LEU A 136 23.46 -34.77 7.78
CA LEU A 136 22.08 -34.74 7.28
C LEU A 136 21.39 -33.45 7.76
N GLY A 137 20.90 -32.64 6.83
CA GLY A 137 20.22 -31.37 7.13
C GLY A 137 20.96 -30.12 6.63
N ALA A 138 22.19 -30.22 6.10
CA ALA A 138 22.94 -29.07 5.60
C ALA A 138 22.18 -28.24 4.53
N HIS A 139 21.39 -28.89 3.66
CA HIS A 139 20.55 -28.21 2.68
C HIS A 139 19.44 -27.37 3.35
N ALA A 140 18.71 -27.95 4.30
CA ALA A 140 17.64 -27.27 5.03
C ALA A 140 18.19 -26.12 5.89
N THR A 141 19.36 -26.31 6.52
CA THR A 141 20.04 -25.24 7.28
C THR A 141 20.44 -24.07 6.39
N ARG A 142 20.94 -24.35 5.18
CA ARG A 142 21.33 -23.32 4.22
C ARG A 142 20.12 -22.58 3.65
N GLU A 143 19.03 -23.30 3.37
CA GLU A 143 17.75 -22.73 2.96
C GLU A 143 17.18 -21.80 4.06
N MET A 144 17.19 -22.25 5.32
CA MET A 144 16.78 -21.46 6.49
C MET A 144 17.64 -20.19 6.64
N ALA A 145 18.96 -20.30 6.45
CA ALA A 145 19.88 -19.16 6.50
C ALA A 145 19.62 -18.15 5.38
N CYS A 146 19.29 -18.59 4.16
CA CYS A 146 18.89 -17.70 3.07
C CYS A 146 17.62 -16.91 3.41
N PHE A 147 16.61 -17.56 4.00
CA PHE A 147 15.40 -16.88 4.44
C PHE A 147 15.68 -15.85 5.55
N ASP A 148 16.55 -16.20 6.50
CA ASP A 148 16.92 -15.30 7.60
C ASP A 148 17.66 -14.05 7.10
N ILE A 149 18.57 -14.23 6.13
CA ILE A 149 19.27 -13.13 5.45
C ILE A 149 18.27 -12.23 4.70
N ALA A 150 17.30 -12.81 3.99
CA ALA A 150 16.29 -12.04 3.26
C ALA A 150 15.43 -11.19 4.21
N LEU A 151 15.03 -11.73 5.36
CA LEU A 151 14.30 -11.01 6.39
C LEU A 151 15.14 -9.88 7.02
N ALA A 152 16.40 -10.17 7.37
CA ALA A 152 17.34 -9.20 7.91
C ALA A 152 17.53 -8.00 6.96
N VAL A 153 17.75 -8.26 5.67
CA VAL A 153 17.86 -7.20 4.65
C VAL A 153 16.55 -6.42 4.51
N GLY A 154 15.40 -7.10 4.52
CA GLY A 154 14.09 -6.45 4.50
C GLY A 154 13.87 -5.48 5.67
N PHE A 155 14.24 -5.89 6.88
CA PHE A 155 14.15 -5.04 8.07
C PHE A 155 15.16 -3.88 8.08
N ALA A 156 16.38 -4.09 7.58
CA ALA A 156 17.37 -3.02 7.41
C ALA A 156 16.88 -1.96 6.41
N LEU A 157 16.31 -2.39 5.27
CA LEU A 157 15.72 -1.48 4.28
C LEU A 157 14.49 -0.74 4.82
N ALA A 158 13.68 -1.39 5.66
CA ALA A 158 12.55 -0.76 6.34
C ALA A 158 13.00 0.33 7.34
N ALA A 159 14.12 0.10 8.04
CA ALA A 159 14.72 1.08 8.94
C ALA A 159 15.24 2.32 8.17
N LEU A 160 15.83 2.11 6.98
CA LEU A 160 16.34 3.17 6.11
C LEU A 160 15.23 3.92 5.36
N ARG A 161 14.13 3.24 5.00
CA ARG A 161 12.97 3.85 4.28
C ARG A 161 11.66 3.62 5.03
N PRO A 162 11.28 4.51 5.96
CA PRO A 162 10.11 4.34 6.83
C PRO A 162 8.78 4.33 6.08
N GLU A 163 8.74 4.85 4.86
CA GLU A 163 7.58 4.78 3.96
C GLU A 163 7.22 3.33 3.60
N ARG A 164 8.23 2.45 3.51
CA ARG A 164 8.06 1.03 3.19
C ARG A 164 7.83 0.15 4.42
N ALA A 165 8.09 0.66 5.63
CA ALA A 165 7.93 -0.10 6.86
C ALA A 165 6.52 -0.66 7.03
N ARG A 166 5.49 0.05 6.55
CA ARG A 166 4.08 -0.40 6.58
C ARG A 166 3.86 -1.73 5.87
N ALA A 167 4.54 -1.97 4.76
CA ALA A 167 4.39 -3.20 3.98
C ALA A 167 4.95 -4.44 4.71
N LEU A 168 5.91 -4.24 5.62
CA LEU A 168 6.60 -5.31 6.34
C LEU A 168 6.02 -5.59 7.74
N VAL A 169 5.09 -4.77 8.24
CA VAL A 169 4.45 -4.97 9.55
C VAL A 169 3.74 -6.32 9.67
N PRO A 170 2.92 -6.77 8.70
CA PRO A 170 2.24 -8.07 8.82
C PRO A 170 3.23 -9.24 8.86
N VAL A 171 4.28 -9.17 8.03
CA VAL A 171 5.34 -10.18 7.97
C VAL A 171 6.08 -10.25 9.31
N ALA A 172 6.46 -9.10 9.88
CA ALA A 172 7.10 -9.03 11.18
C ALA A 172 6.23 -9.62 12.30
N PHE A 173 4.92 -9.36 12.25
CA PHE A 173 3.98 -9.87 13.24
C PHE A 173 3.85 -11.40 13.17
N VAL A 174 3.69 -11.95 11.97
CA VAL A 174 3.63 -13.41 11.76
C VAL A 174 4.93 -14.07 12.18
N LEU A 175 6.08 -13.49 11.80
CA LEU A 175 7.39 -13.99 12.22
C LEU A 175 7.52 -14.04 13.75
N ALA A 176 7.11 -12.97 14.44
CA ALA A 176 7.14 -12.89 15.89
C ALA A 176 6.24 -13.94 16.55
N LEU A 177 5.04 -14.15 15.99
CA LEU A 177 4.10 -15.15 16.47
C LEU A 177 4.67 -16.56 16.31
N CYS A 178 5.20 -16.88 15.13
CA CYS A 178 5.82 -18.18 14.87
C CYS A 178 6.98 -18.44 15.84
N LEU A 179 7.86 -17.46 16.03
CA LEU A 179 9.00 -17.59 16.95
C LEU A 179 8.59 -17.72 18.42
N ALA A 180 7.52 -17.04 18.84
CA ALA A 180 6.97 -17.21 20.18
C ALA A 180 6.39 -18.62 20.38
N VAL A 181 5.71 -19.16 19.37
CA VAL A 181 5.17 -20.52 19.40
C VAL A 181 6.29 -21.56 19.44
N THR A 182 7.30 -21.46 18.57
CA THR A 182 8.42 -22.41 18.57
C THR A 182 9.23 -22.34 19.87
N SER A 183 9.48 -21.13 20.38
CA SER A 183 10.16 -20.95 21.67
C SER A 183 9.37 -21.59 22.82
N ALA A 184 8.04 -21.44 22.84
CA ALA A 184 7.21 -22.12 23.84
C ALA A 184 7.29 -23.65 23.73
N ILE A 185 7.34 -24.19 22.52
CA ILE A 185 7.49 -25.63 22.27
C ILE A 185 8.86 -26.12 22.79
N ASP A 186 9.94 -25.39 22.53
CA ASP A 186 11.30 -25.76 22.96
C ASP A 186 11.44 -25.77 24.49
N VAL A 187 10.84 -24.78 25.18
CA VAL A 187 10.78 -24.70 26.65
C VAL A 187 9.99 -25.87 27.23
N LEU A 188 8.84 -26.22 26.64
CA LEU A 188 8.04 -27.36 27.09
C LEU A 188 8.74 -28.70 26.90
N ASN A 189 9.61 -28.80 25.89
CA ASN A 189 10.39 -30.00 25.59
C ASN A 189 11.70 -30.09 26.41
N ALA A 190 11.96 -29.16 27.33
CA ALA A 190 13.15 -29.09 28.19
C ALA A 190 14.49 -29.14 27.42
N GLN A 191 14.51 -28.73 26.15
CA GLN A 191 15.73 -28.55 25.38
C GLN A 191 16.21 -27.11 25.54
N THR A 192 16.97 -26.79 26.60
CA THR A 192 17.56 -25.44 26.74
C THR A 192 19.07 -25.50 26.93
N ALA A 193 19.81 -25.27 25.83
CA ALA A 193 21.12 -24.67 25.92
C ALA A 193 20.91 -23.14 25.95
N VAL A 194 21.23 -22.51 27.08
CA VAL A 194 21.09 -21.08 27.43
C VAL A 194 21.60 -20.10 26.34
N LEU A 195 22.39 -20.58 25.39
CA LEU A 195 22.91 -19.82 24.25
C LEU A 195 21.91 -19.65 23.08
N HIS A 196 20.85 -20.47 22.98
CA HIS A 196 19.83 -20.35 21.92
C HIS A 196 18.74 -19.30 22.23
N GLU A 197 18.55 -18.93 23.48
CA GLU A 197 17.52 -17.98 23.93
C GLU A 197 17.76 -16.53 23.49
N ILE A 198 19.00 -16.17 23.14
CA ILE A 198 19.39 -14.80 22.75
C ILE A 198 18.78 -14.42 21.38
N GLY A 199 18.68 -15.39 20.45
CA GLY A 199 18.09 -15.15 19.12
C GLY A 199 16.58 -14.91 19.16
N HIS A 200 15.87 -15.61 20.04
CA HIS A 200 14.42 -15.46 20.20
C HIS A 200 14.03 -14.11 20.80
N LEU A 201 14.80 -13.60 21.77
CA LEU A 201 14.58 -12.29 22.38
C LEU A 201 14.82 -11.14 21.38
N ALA A 202 15.78 -11.30 20.46
CA ALA A 202 16.02 -10.32 19.40
C ALA A 202 14.80 -10.18 18.48
N ALA A 203 14.22 -11.27 18.00
CA ALA A 203 13.09 -11.20 17.10
C ALA A 203 11.83 -10.57 17.75
N VAL A 204 11.57 -10.89 19.03
CA VAL A 204 10.46 -10.28 19.79
C VAL A 204 10.68 -8.77 19.96
N ALA A 205 11.91 -8.34 20.24
CA ALA A 205 12.25 -6.93 20.32
C ALA A 205 12.08 -6.22 18.96
N GLN A 206 12.43 -6.87 17.85
CA GLN A 206 12.23 -6.35 16.49
C GLN A 206 10.75 -6.14 16.17
N ALA A 207 9.92 -7.12 16.51
CA ALA A 207 8.48 -7.07 16.29
C ALA A 207 7.80 -5.99 17.13
N ALA A 208 8.16 -5.88 18.41
CA ALA A 208 7.68 -4.84 19.30
C ALA A 208 8.09 -3.43 18.81
N ALA A 209 9.32 -3.27 18.32
CA ALA A 209 9.82 -2.02 17.79
C ALA A 209 9.12 -1.61 16.48
N LEU A 210 8.90 -2.55 15.56
CA LEU A 210 8.17 -2.32 14.31
C LEU A 210 6.70 -1.98 14.55
N TRP A 211 6.06 -2.68 15.48
CA TRP A 211 4.68 -2.38 15.87
C TRP A 211 4.54 -1.01 16.54
N ALA A 212 5.50 -0.63 17.39
CA ALA A 212 5.55 0.71 17.97
C ALA A 212 5.72 1.80 16.89
N LEU A 213 6.53 1.55 15.85
CA LEU A 213 6.69 2.44 14.70
C LEU A 213 5.42 2.56 13.83
N GLY A 214 4.67 1.47 13.68
CA GLY A 214 3.41 1.42 12.91
C GLY A 214 2.24 2.09 13.64
N ARG A 215 2.13 1.92 14.97
CA ARG A 215 1.07 2.55 15.78
C ARG A 215 1.12 4.07 15.79
N GLY A 216 2.31 4.68 15.74
CA GLY A 216 2.45 6.13 15.63
C GLY A 216 1.84 6.70 14.34
N GLN A 217 1.70 5.89 13.29
CA GLN A 217 1.11 6.30 12.01
C GLN A 217 -0.41 6.04 11.92
N GLN A 218 -0.94 5.06 12.64
CA GLN A 218 -2.38 4.75 12.63
C GLN A 218 -3.20 5.72 13.50
N ARG A 219 -2.58 6.31 14.54
CA ARG A 219 -3.22 7.38 15.33
C ARG A 219 -3.39 8.69 14.56
N THR A 220 -2.80 8.80 13.37
CA THR A 220 -2.86 9.95 12.46
C THR A 220 -3.90 9.80 11.34
N ALA A 221 -4.80 8.82 11.43
CA ALA A 221 -5.94 8.70 10.52
C ALA A 221 -7.21 9.30 11.16
N PRO A 222 -7.56 10.58 10.92
CA PRO A 222 -8.87 11.10 11.26
C PRO A 222 -9.81 10.90 10.09
N LEU A 223 -10.67 9.89 10.13
CA LEU A 223 -11.96 9.92 9.43
C LEU A 223 -13.02 9.26 10.32
N ALA A 224 -13.44 9.98 11.36
CA ALA A 224 -14.79 9.78 11.90
C ALA A 224 -15.73 10.67 11.07
N PRO A 225 -16.73 10.12 10.36
CA PRO A 225 -17.73 10.93 9.69
C PRO A 225 -18.51 11.70 10.76
N ALA A 226 -18.42 13.03 10.73
CA ALA A 226 -19.29 13.87 11.52
C ALA A 226 -20.72 13.65 11.02
N THR A 227 -21.56 13.01 11.84
CA THR A 227 -23.00 12.99 11.65
C THR A 227 -23.47 14.44 11.72
N ALA A 228 -23.84 15.00 10.56
CA ALA A 228 -24.51 16.28 10.49
C ALA A 228 -25.88 16.13 11.16
N ALA A 229 -25.98 16.53 12.42
CA ALA A 229 -27.27 16.73 13.08
C ALA A 229 -27.94 17.93 12.39
N GLY A 230 -28.82 17.63 11.43
CA GLY A 230 -29.74 18.62 10.88
C GLY A 230 -30.58 19.21 12.01
N ARG A 231 -30.61 20.54 12.09
CA ARG A 231 -31.67 21.27 12.77
C ARG A 231 -32.34 22.16 11.75
N GLY A 232 -33.65 21.95 11.61
CA GLY A 232 -34.55 22.81 10.87
C GLY A 232 -34.98 24.03 11.68
#